data_AF-A0A7R8W1G2-F1
#
_entry.id   AF-A0A7R8W1G2-F1
#
_cell.length_a   1.000
_cell.length_b   1.000
_cell.length_c   1.000
_cell.angle_alpha   90.00
_cell.angle_beta   90.00
_cell.angle_gamma   90.00
#
_symmetry.space_group_name_H-M   'P 1'
#
loop_
_entity.id
_entity.type
_entity.pdbx_description
1 polymer ?
#
loop_
_entity_poly.entity_id
_entity_poly.type
_entity_poly.pdbx_seq_one_letter_code
_entity_poly.pdbx_strand_id
1 'polypeptide(L)'
;GKAIGLPEEFLAFPKGSKGGGVIQTSASECVLVCMLAARAQAIKKLKQLHPSVEEGMLLSKLMAYCSKEAHSCVEKAAMICFVKLRILEPDEKCCLRGDTLRQ
;
A
#
# COMPACT_ATOMS: atom_id res chain seq x y z
N GLY A 1 1.41 19.59 -3.61
CA GLY A 1 2.81 19.13 -3.51
C GLY A 1 3.70 20.18 -2.89
N LYS A 2 4.05 21.24 -3.63
CA LYS A 2 5.02 22.27 -3.20
C LYS A 2 4.69 22.91 -1.85
N ALA A 3 3.43 23.29 -1.62
CA ALA A 3 3.01 23.95 -0.38
C ALA A 3 3.24 23.13 0.90
N ILE A 4 3.29 21.79 0.80
CA ILE A 4 3.53 20.88 1.93
C ILE A 4 4.90 20.19 1.84
N GLY A 5 5.80 20.70 1.00
CA GLY A 5 7.18 20.21 0.90
C GLY A 5 7.33 18.78 0.35
N LEU A 6 6.40 18.32 -0.51
CA LEU A 6 6.57 16.99 -1.12
C LEU A 6 7.75 16.94 -2.11
N PRO A 7 8.45 15.79 -2.20
CA PRO A 7 9.47 15.54 -3.22
C PRO A 7 8.99 15.81 -4.65
N GLU A 8 9.91 16.16 -5.56
CA GLU A 8 9.58 16.53 -6.94
C GLU A 8 8.94 15.39 -7.74
N GLU A 9 9.22 14.14 -7.39
CA GLU A 9 8.66 12.94 -8.01
C GLU A 9 7.15 12.84 -7.83
N PHE A 10 6.57 13.54 -6.84
CA PHE A 10 5.11 13.64 -6.66
C PHE A 10 4.47 14.78 -7.47
N LEU A 11 5.26 15.59 -8.17
CA LEU A 11 4.77 16.69 -9.00
C LEU A 11 4.65 16.23 -10.46
N ALA A 12 3.56 16.62 -11.14
CA ALA A 12 3.32 16.23 -12.52
C ALA A 12 4.14 17.05 -13.54
N PHE A 13 4.57 18.26 -13.18
CA PHE A 13 5.18 19.23 -14.10
C PHE A 13 6.69 19.06 -14.37
N PRO A 14 7.54 18.54 -13.46
CA PRO A 14 8.94 18.28 -13.77
C PRO A 14 9.11 17.38 -15.00
N LYS A 15 10.09 17.71 -15.85
CA LYS A 15 10.36 16.97 -17.09
C LYS A 15 10.76 15.53 -16.76
N GLY A 16 10.07 14.56 -17.35
CA GLY A 16 10.31 13.14 -17.11
C GLY A 16 9.66 12.59 -15.83
N SER A 17 8.82 13.37 -15.15
CA SER A 17 8.05 12.89 -14.00
C SER A 17 7.16 11.71 -14.39
N LYS A 18 7.12 10.70 -13.51
CA LYS A 18 6.23 9.53 -13.60
C LYS A 18 5.15 9.54 -12.51
N GLY A 19 5.10 10.62 -11.71
CA GLY A 19 4.16 10.78 -10.60
C GLY A 19 3.26 11.99 -10.79
N GLY A 20 2.46 12.27 -9.76
CA GLY A 20 1.49 13.35 -9.76
C GLY A 20 0.51 13.23 -8.60
N GLY A 21 -0.31 14.26 -8.43
CA GLY A 21 -1.41 14.27 -7.45
C GLY A 21 -2.75 14.17 -8.15
N VAL A 22 -3.69 13.46 -7.53
CA VAL A 22 -5.08 13.35 -7.97
C VAL A 22 -6.01 13.60 -6.78
N ILE A 23 -7.12 14.29 -7.01
CA ILE A 23 -8.14 14.51 -5.97
C ILE A 23 -9.00 13.24 -5.88
N GLN A 24 -9.21 12.77 -4.66
CA GLN A 24 -10.07 11.63 -4.33
C GLN A 24 -11.16 12.10 -3.36
N THR A 25 -12.27 11.37 -3.32
CA THR A 25 -13.43 11.72 -2.49
C THR A 25 -13.12 11.56 -0.99
N SER A 26 -12.28 10.60 -0.61
CA SER A 26 -11.89 10.38 0.79
C SER A 26 -10.50 9.77 0.96
N ALA A 27 -9.93 9.89 2.15
CA ALA A 27 -8.68 9.21 2.52
C ALA A 27 -8.83 7.67 2.48
N SER A 28 -10.02 7.15 2.81
CA SER A 28 -10.33 5.73 2.74
C SER A 28 -10.24 5.19 1.31
N GLU A 29 -10.70 5.96 0.32
CA GLU A 29 -10.55 5.61 -1.10
C GLU A 29 -9.09 5.67 -1.54
N CYS A 30 -8.31 6.66 -1.09
CA CYS A 30 -6.87 6.69 -1.36
C CYS A 30 -6.19 5.40 -0.88
N VAL A 31 -6.48 4.96 0.36
CA VAL A 31 -5.90 3.72 0.91
C VAL A 31 -6.32 2.50 0.07
N LEU A 32 -7.59 2.41 -0.32
CA LEU A 32 -8.08 1.33 -1.18
C LEU A 32 -7.38 1.32 -2.55
N VAL A 33 -7.29 2.48 -3.23
CA VAL A 33 -6.63 2.61 -4.53
C VAL A 33 -5.15 2.25 -4.43
N CYS A 34 -4.45 2.73 -3.40
CA CYS A 34 -3.04 2.39 -3.15
C CYS A 34 -2.86 0.87 -2.97
N MET A 35 -3.73 0.23 -2.18
CA MET A 35 -3.65 -1.20 -1.94
C MET A 35 -3.96 -2.03 -3.20
N LEU A 36 -4.96 -1.63 -4.00
CA LEU A 36 -5.27 -2.26 -5.28
C LEU A 36 -4.08 -2.17 -6.26
N ALA A 37 -3.47 -1.00 -6.37
CA ALA A 37 -2.30 -0.78 -7.22
C ALA A 37 -1.11 -1.64 -6.77
N ALA A 38 -0.82 -1.67 -5.46
CA ALA A 38 0.24 -2.49 -4.88
C ALA A 38 0.00 -3.99 -5.12
N ARG A 39 -1.24 -4.47 -4.89
CA ARG A 39 -1.65 -5.86 -5.15
C ARG A 39 -1.45 -6.25 -6.60
N ALA A 40 -1.94 -5.44 -7.54
CA ALA A 40 -1.80 -5.71 -8.97
C ALA A 40 -0.33 -5.75 -9.40
N GLN A 41 0.49 -4.82 -8.89
CA GLN A 41 1.92 -4.81 -9.17
C GLN A 41 2.64 -6.03 -8.59
N ALA A 42 2.29 -6.45 -7.37
CA ALA A 42 2.86 -7.63 -6.73
C ALA A 42 2.51 -8.92 -7.48
N ILE A 43 1.24 -9.11 -7.86
CA ILE A 43 0.80 -10.26 -8.67
C ILE A 43 1.53 -10.29 -10.00
N LYS A 44 1.63 -9.14 -10.70
CA LYS A 44 2.35 -9.06 -11.98
C LYS A 44 3.80 -9.50 -11.84
N LYS A 45 4.51 -9.04 -10.80
CA LYS A 45 5.91 -9.46 -10.54
C LYS A 45 6.00 -10.95 -10.24
N LEU A 46 5.13 -11.48 -9.38
CA LEU A 46 5.12 -12.90 -9.03
C LEU A 46 4.77 -13.80 -10.23
N LYS A 47 3.87 -13.35 -11.11
CA LYS A 47 3.56 -14.05 -12.36
C LYS A 47 4.72 -14.14 -13.32
N GLN A 48 5.60 -13.13 -13.36
CA GLN A 48 6.82 -13.19 -14.17
C GLN A 48 7.80 -14.25 -13.64
N LEU A 49 7.88 -14.42 -12.32
CA LEU A 49 8.74 -15.41 -11.67
C LEU A 49 8.12 -16.82 -11.67
N HIS A 50 6.79 -16.90 -11.63
CA HIS A 50 6.03 -18.16 -11.55
C HIS A 50 4.88 -18.18 -12.56
N PRO A 51 5.16 -18.28 -13.88
CA PRO A 51 4.13 -18.12 -14.92
C PRO A 51 2.98 -19.13 -14.83
N SER A 52 3.28 -20.36 -14.41
CA SER A 52 2.33 -21.47 -14.30
C SER A 52 1.44 -21.44 -13.05
N VAL A 53 1.79 -20.64 -12.03
CA VAL A 53 1.02 -20.58 -10.78
C VAL A 53 -0.17 -19.65 -10.95
N GLU A 54 -1.39 -20.10 -10.67
CA GLU A 54 -2.60 -19.30 -10.78
C GLU A 54 -2.54 -17.99 -9.95
N GLU A 55 -3.14 -16.91 -10.46
CA GLU A 55 -3.14 -15.61 -9.77
C GLU A 55 -3.78 -15.65 -8.39
N GLY A 56 -4.87 -16.41 -8.22
CA GLY A 56 -5.52 -16.58 -6.91
C GLY A 56 -4.59 -17.19 -5.87
N MET A 57 -3.75 -18.15 -6.27
CA MET A 57 -2.74 -18.72 -5.40
C MET A 57 -1.65 -17.71 -5.03
N LEU A 58 -1.21 -16.87 -5.98
CA LEU A 58 -0.26 -15.79 -5.70
C LEU A 58 -0.85 -14.73 -4.76
N LEU A 59 -2.11 -14.34 -4.98
CA LEU A 59 -2.85 -13.42 -4.12
C LEU A 59 -2.92 -13.94 -2.68
N SER A 60 -3.19 -15.24 -2.51
CA SER A 60 -3.26 -15.87 -1.17
C SER A 60 -1.96 -15.79 -0.35
N LYS A 61 -0.83 -15.49 -1.01
CA LYS A 61 0.50 -15.32 -0.40
C LYS A 61 0.85 -13.86 -0.10
N LEU A 62 0.06 -12.89 -0.57
CA LEU A 62 0.31 -11.48 -0.30
C LEU A 62 -0.10 -11.13 1.15
N MET A 63 0.70 -10.25 1.76
CA MET A 63 0.45 -9.71 3.09
C MET A 63 0.70 -8.20 3.08
N ALA A 64 -0.28 -7.45 3.58
CA ALA A 64 -0.16 -6.04 3.92
C ALA A 64 0.09 -5.89 5.43
N TYR A 65 0.60 -4.73 5.83
CA TYR A 65 0.93 -4.43 7.22
C TYR A 65 0.41 -3.04 7.59
N CYS A 66 -0.03 -2.88 8.82
CA CYS A 66 -0.36 -1.57 9.39
C CYS A 66 -0.08 -1.54 10.90
N SER A 67 -0.01 -0.33 11.47
CA SER A 67 0.00 -0.15 12.92
C SER A 67 -1.36 -0.56 13.51
N LYS A 68 -1.38 -1.00 14.76
CA LYS A 68 -2.61 -1.09 15.57
C LYS A 68 -3.37 0.22 15.70
N GLU A 69 -2.64 1.34 15.61
CA GLU A 69 -3.19 2.69 15.64
C GLU A 69 -3.67 3.17 14.26
N ALA A 70 -3.57 2.34 13.22
CA ALA A 70 -4.05 2.71 11.89
C ALA A 70 -5.57 2.84 11.87
N HIS A 71 -6.07 3.79 11.09
CA HIS A 71 -7.52 3.95 10.91
C HIS A 71 -8.15 2.69 10.29
N SER A 72 -9.39 2.38 10.70
CA SER A 72 -10.13 1.18 10.28
C SER A 72 -10.32 1.03 8.76
N CYS A 73 -10.11 2.11 7.99
CA CYS A 73 -10.14 2.05 6.53
C CYS A 73 -9.05 1.16 5.93
N VAL A 74 -7.93 0.92 6.63
CA VAL A 74 -6.88 0.01 6.16
C VAL A 74 -7.35 -1.44 6.20
N GLU A 75 -8.00 -1.86 7.30
CA GLU A 75 -8.65 -3.17 7.40
C GLU A 75 -9.75 -3.32 6.34
N LYS A 76 -10.58 -2.28 6.16
CA LYS A 76 -11.62 -2.26 5.13
C LYS A 76 -11.03 -2.44 3.72
N ALA A 77 -9.94 -1.75 3.40
CA ALA A 77 -9.25 -1.89 2.12
C ALA A 77 -8.68 -3.30 1.92
N ALA A 78 -8.07 -3.88 2.96
CA ALA A 78 -7.52 -5.24 2.92
C ALA A 78 -8.60 -6.29 2.63
N MET A 79 -9.75 -6.17 3.30
CA MET A 79 -10.91 -7.02 3.05
C MET A 79 -11.41 -6.92 1.61
N ILE A 80 -11.64 -5.71 1.10
CA ILE A 80 -12.10 -5.48 -0.28
C ILE A 80 -11.08 -6.01 -1.31
N CYS A 81 -9.78 -5.90 -1.00
CA CYS A 81 -8.71 -6.34 -1.88
C CYS A 81 -8.39 -7.84 -1.76
N PHE A 82 -9.01 -8.58 -0.84
CA PHE A 82 -8.64 -9.96 -0.50
C PHE A 82 -7.14 -10.13 -0.18
N VAL A 83 -6.54 -9.12 0.46
CA VAL A 83 -5.14 -9.16 0.90
C VAL A 83 -5.12 -9.43 2.40
N LYS A 84 -4.32 -10.42 2.83
CA LYS A 84 -4.12 -10.67 4.27
C LYS A 84 -3.50 -9.44 4.92
N LEU A 85 -4.01 -9.04 6.08
CA LEU A 85 -3.48 -7.92 6.84
C LEU A 85 -2.89 -8.40 8.16
N ARG A 86 -1.66 -7.98 8.45
CA ARG A 86 -1.05 -8.16 9.76
C ARG A 86 -1.02 -6.80 10.48
N ILE A 87 -1.70 -6.74 11.61
CA ILE A 87 -1.68 -5.56 12.49
C ILE A 87 -0.47 -5.69 13.42
N LEU A 88 0.35 -4.65 13.45
CA LEU A 88 1.62 -4.61 14.18
C LEU A 88 1.49 -3.73 15.42
N GLU A 89 2.03 -4.20 16.55
CA GLU A 89 2.06 -3.43 17.79
C GLU A 89 3.05 -2.26 17.68
N PRO A 90 2.64 -1.02 17.99
CA PRO A 90 3.53 0.13 18.00
C PRO A 90 4.46 0.11 19.23
N ASP A 91 5.43 1.03 19.26
CA ASP A 91 6.20 1.32 20.47
C ASP A 91 5.35 2.10 21.51
N GLU A 92 5.95 2.38 22.67
CA GLU A 92 5.32 3.12 23.78
C GLU A 92 4.82 4.53 23.40
N LYS A 93 5.26 5.07 22.27
CA LYS A 93 4.84 6.37 21.73
C LYS A 93 3.77 6.23 20.65
N CYS A 94 3.12 5.06 20.56
CA CYS A 94 2.13 4.75 19.54
C CYS A 94 2.71 4.84 18.11
N CYS A 95 4.03 4.69 17.96
CA CYS A 95 4.71 4.79 16.67
C CYS A 95 5.12 3.40 16.16
N LEU A 96 4.73 3.06 14.93
CA LEU A 96 5.23 1.84 14.30
C LEU A 96 6.71 2.01 13.92
N ARG A 97 7.54 1.02 14.27
CA ARG A 97 8.99 1.04 14.07
C ARG A 97 9.45 0.00 13.05
N GLY A 98 10.59 0.28 12.42
CA GLY A 98 11.17 -0.61 11.40
C GLY A 98 11.50 -2.01 11.92
N ASP A 99 11.91 -2.14 13.17
CA ASP A 99 12.22 -3.44 13.78
C ASP A 99 10.98 -4.31 13.91
N THR A 100 9.83 -3.73 14.29
CA THR A 100 8.55 -4.44 14.33
C THR A 100 8.11 -4.89 12.94
N LEU A 101 8.31 -4.06 11.91
CA LEU A 101 7.95 -4.40 10.53
C LEU A 101 8.85 -5.50 9.93
N ARG A 102 10.11 -5.59 10.37
CA ARG A 102 11.07 -6.57 9.86
C ARG A 102 10.75 -8.01 10.31
N GLN A 103 10.11 -8.16 11.48
CA GLN A 103 9.71 -9.45 12.06
C GLN A 103 8.51 -10.06 11.35
#